data_AF-A0A950WU38-F1
#
_entry.id   AF-A0A950WU38-F1
#
_cell.length_a   1.000
_cell.length_b   1.000
_cell.length_c   1.000
_cell.angle_alpha   90.00
_cell.angle_beta   90.00
_cell.angle_gamma   90.00
#
_symmetry.space_group_name_H-M   'P 1'
#
loop_
_entity.id
_entity.type
_entity.pdbx_description
1 polymer ?
#
loop_
_entity_poly.entity_id
_entity_poly.type
_entity_poly.pdbx_seq_one_letter_code
_entity_poly.pdbx_strand_id
1 'polypeptide(L)'
;MATQLAARPAAADDEYACQCGLTYPSGISYCPRCSRPTPGVTPDYQLSTTVRRVRGIRLAFGVIGLNIVWQIVTAVAVLGGHMEPHKAAGFVIWGGVAFYAVVLMVITGPLMLLRPAWLKGDRQTAAVLGVEVGLAAAAFLIILFWVSSGHPILDQGANLLVSEGSIVRTILAFFLIAMVAPVVEELLFRGVVAESLRKNNAPVALGVSSFLFALAHLHSLRYYTICGLVLGILYWHRGLWASIAAHATFNGSLVVLAVVVALGPARTVSNGGVSLRAHTDWQVNSVLQDHGATVALRGPSGSYFAVVRNSLPDGRSPNLDRLASALNSGGVPMPDGWKVTPSSAKVVTYPTGRGVQIGVTVHGHAGVVAVIPRGNVLWEVDFATGGSGRAEREYPSIMNSLSLPRTA
;
A
#
# COMPACT_ATOMS: atom_id res chain seq x y z
N MET A 1 -46.30 34.90 33.22
CA MET A 1 -46.22 33.50 32.74
C MET A 1 -44.91 32.92 33.24
N ALA A 2 -44.96 32.19 34.35
CA ALA A 2 -43.79 31.55 34.96
C ALA A 2 -43.52 30.22 34.24
N THR A 3 -42.31 30.07 33.72
CA THR A 3 -41.77 28.82 33.17
C THR A 3 -41.63 27.80 34.28
N GLN A 4 -42.41 26.72 34.22
CA GLN A 4 -42.22 25.52 35.04
C GLN A 4 -40.91 24.85 34.63
N LEU A 5 -39.82 25.16 35.34
CA LEU A 5 -38.70 24.25 35.47
C LEU A 5 -39.19 23.07 36.31
N ALA A 6 -39.45 21.94 35.65
CA ALA A 6 -39.66 20.67 36.32
C ALA A 6 -38.43 20.36 37.19
N ALA A 7 -38.67 20.17 38.49
CA ALA A 7 -37.66 19.80 39.45
C ALA A 7 -36.94 18.52 39.00
N ARG A 8 -35.60 18.56 38.98
CA ARG A 8 -34.78 17.34 38.97
C ARG A 8 -35.12 16.53 40.22
N PRO A 9 -35.48 15.24 40.12
CA PRO A 9 -35.53 14.38 41.28
C PRO A 9 -34.11 14.28 41.86
N ALA A 10 -34.01 14.36 43.18
CA ALA A 10 -32.78 14.08 43.92
C ALA A 10 -32.27 12.68 43.56
N ALA A 11 -30.94 12.55 43.47
CA ALA A 11 -30.28 11.27 43.25
C ALA A 11 -30.65 10.30 44.38
N ALA A 12 -31.32 9.21 44.03
CA ALA A 12 -31.40 8.03 44.88
C ALA A 12 -30.13 7.21 44.64
N ASP A 13 -29.43 6.84 45.71
CA ASP A 13 -28.21 6.03 45.75
C ASP A 13 -28.44 4.56 45.36
N ASP A 14 -29.40 4.28 44.49
CA ASP A 14 -29.76 2.90 44.14
C ASP A 14 -28.79 2.40 43.06
N GLU A 15 -27.87 1.52 43.41
CA GLU A 15 -27.11 0.75 42.41
C GLU A 15 -27.90 -0.50 42.00
N TYR A 16 -27.82 -0.90 40.72
CA TYR A 16 -28.39 -2.17 40.26
C TYR A 16 -27.28 -3.17 39.91
N ALA A 17 -27.43 -4.41 40.40
CA ALA A 17 -26.59 -5.52 40.00
C ALA A 17 -27.02 -6.03 38.62
N CYS A 18 -26.15 -5.87 37.62
CA CYS A 18 -26.39 -6.43 36.30
C CYS A 18 -26.04 -7.92 36.26
N GLN A 19 -26.75 -8.71 35.44
CA GLN A 19 -26.46 -10.14 35.20
C GLN A 19 -25.04 -10.42 34.65
N CYS A 20 -24.27 -9.39 34.28
CA CYS A 20 -22.84 -9.53 33.98
C CYS A 20 -21.93 -9.48 35.22
N GLY A 21 -22.50 -9.47 36.43
CA GLY A 21 -21.78 -9.49 37.71
C GLY A 21 -21.16 -8.15 38.14
N LEU A 22 -21.62 -7.02 37.58
CA LEU A 22 -21.18 -5.67 37.98
C LEU A 22 -22.38 -4.83 38.41
N THR A 23 -22.15 -3.96 39.39
CA THR A 23 -23.10 -2.94 39.83
C THR A 23 -22.89 -1.64 39.06
N TYR A 24 -23.99 -0.94 38.78
CA TYR A 24 -23.97 0.39 38.15
C TYR A 24 -24.99 1.30 38.83
N PRO A 25 -24.79 2.63 38.77
CA PRO A 25 -25.80 3.59 39.24
C PRO A 25 -27.14 3.39 38.55
N SER A 26 -28.24 3.52 39.30
CA SER A 26 -29.60 3.59 38.75
C SER A 26 -29.74 4.78 37.79
N GLY A 27 -30.62 4.63 36.79
CA GLY A 27 -30.88 5.67 35.78
C GLY A 27 -30.14 5.48 34.44
N ILE A 28 -29.20 4.53 34.35
CA ILE A 28 -28.62 4.14 33.05
C ILE A 28 -29.60 3.16 32.38
N SER A 29 -29.96 3.36 31.11
CA SER A 29 -30.97 2.51 30.44
C SER A 29 -30.44 1.14 29.99
N TYR A 30 -29.12 1.00 29.85
CA TYR A 30 -28.45 -0.24 29.45
C TYR A 30 -27.12 -0.40 30.19
N CYS A 31 -26.78 -1.64 30.54
CA CYS A 31 -25.48 -1.96 31.13
C CYS A 31 -24.32 -1.61 30.18
N PRO A 32 -23.33 -0.80 30.59
CA PRO A 32 -22.17 -0.45 29.77
C PRO A 32 -21.32 -1.64 29.32
N ARG A 33 -21.29 -2.73 30.10
CA ARG A 33 -20.48 -3.93 29.80
C ARG A 33 -21.19 -4.92 28.88
N CYS A 34 -22.45 -5.23 29.14
CA CYS A 34 -23.18 -6.30 28.43
C CYS A 34 -24.38 -5.80 27.62
N SER A 35 -24.68 -4.50 27.65
CA SER A 35 -25.75 -3.84 26.89
C SER A 35 -27.15 -4.43 27.13
N ARG A 36 -27.35 -5.13 28.25
CA ARG A 36 -28.67 -5.57 28.71
C ARG A 36 -29.44 -4.38 29.30
N PRO A 37 -30.76 -4.29 29.06
CA PRO A 37 -31.58 -3.25 29.66
C PRO A 37 -31.55 -3.36 31.18
N THR A 38 -31.58 -2.20 31.81
CA THR A 38 -31.54 -2.09 33.27
C THR A 38 -32.87 -2.55 33.85
N PRO A 39 -32.89 -3.37 34.92
CA PRO A 39 -34.13 -3.81 35.55
C PRO A 39 -34.98 -2.61 35.95
N GLY A 40 -36.28 -2.62 35.61
CA GLY A 40 -37.21 -1.54 35.92
C GLY A 40 -37.14 -0.31 35.01
N VAL A 41 -36.14 -0.19 34.12
CA VAL A 41 -36.13 0.82 33.07
C VAL A 41 -36.76 0.20 31.82
N THR A 42 -37.90 0.71 31.38
CA THR A 42 -38.43 0.37 30.05
C THR A 42 -37.45 0.91 29.01
N PRO A 43 -36.73 0.04 28.27
CA PRO A 43 -35.89 0.52 27.19
C PRO A 43 -36.80 1.26 26.20
N ASP A 44 -36.41 2.47 25.80
CA ASP A 44 -37.15 3.23 24.81
C ASP A 44 -37.32 2.38 23.55
N TYR A 45 -38.52 1.84 23.38
CA TYR A 45 -38.82 0.80 22.40
C TYR A 45 -38.58 1.33 20.97
N GLN A 46 -38.72 2.64 20.77
CA GLN A 46 -38.44 3.29 19.50
C GLN A 46 -36.94 3.30 19.15
N LEU A 47 -36.04 3.55 20.11
CA LEU A 47 -34.60 3.44 19.90
C LEU A 47 -34.18 2.00 19.56
N SER A 48 -34.76 1.01 20.23
CA SER A 48 -34.50 -0.41 19.97
C SER A 48 -34.90 -0.86 18.55
N THR A 49 -36.04 -0.38 18.05
CA THR A 49 -36.52 -0.70 16.69
C THR A 49 -35.73 0.04 15.60
N THR A 50 -35.33 1.29 15.83
CA THR A 50 -34.48 2.06 14.91
C THR A 50 -33.07 1.45 14.81
N VAL A 51 -32.46 1.02 15.90
CA VAL A 51 -31.18 0.31 15.89
C VAL A 51 -31.28 -1.02 15.12
N ARG A 52 -32.41 -1.74 15.22
CA ARG A 52 -32.67 -2.95 14.41
C ARG A 52 -32.75 -2.67 12.90
N ARG A 53 -32.97 -1.43 12.46
CA ARG A 53 -33.00 -1.07 11.04
C ARG A 53 -31.62 -0.85 10.43
N VAL A 54 -30.55 -0.72 11.22
CA VAL A 54 -29.21 -0.49 10.68
C VAL A 54 -28.72 -1.77 9.98
N ARG A 55 -28.77 -1.77 8.64
CA ARG A 55 -28.31 -2.89 7.80
C ARG A 55 -26.80 -2.81 7.58
N GLY A 56 -26.02 -2.96 8.66
CA GLY A 56 -24.56 -2.80 8.64
C GLY A 56 -23.85 -3.63 7.57
N ILE A 57 -24.20 -4.91 7.44
CA ILE A 57 -23.67 -5.81 6.41
C ILE A 57 -23.97 -5.29 4.99
N ARG A 58 -25.21 -4.86 4.73
CA ARG A 58 -25.61 -4.35 3.40
C ARG A 58 -24.87 -3.06 3.06
N LEU A 59 -24.69 -2.17 4.04
CA LEU A 59 -23.92 -0.94 3.89
C LEU A 59 -22.47 -1.27 3.55
N ALA A 60 -21.85 -2.21 4.27
CA ALA A 60 -20.48 -2.65 4.02
C ALA A 60 -20.31 -3.24 2.61
N PHE A 61 -21.24 -4.06 2.13
CA PHE A 61 -21.22 -4.53 0.73
C PHE A 61 -21.31 -3.39 -0.28
N GLY A 62 -22.10 -2.34 -0.01
CA GLY A 62 -22.16 -1.16 -0.86
C GLY A 62 -20.82 -0.41 -0.92
N VAL A 63 -20.17 -0.22 0.23
CA VAL A 63 -18.84 0.41 0.30
C VAL A 63 -17.77 -0.46 -0.38
N ILE A 64 -17.80 -1.77 -0.17
CA ILE A 64 -16.89 -2.72 -0.83
C ILE A 64 -17.09 -2.68 -2.34
N GLY A 65 -18.33 -2.67 -2.82
CA GLY A 65 -18.65 -2.54 -4.24
C GLY A 65 -18.09 -1.24 -4.83
N LEU A 66 -18.26 -0.11 -4.14
CA LEU A 66 -17.68 1.16 -4.54
C LEU A 66 -16.14 1.10 -4.61
N ASN A 67 -15.51 0.47 -3.62
CA ASN A 67 -14.05 0.29 -3.58
C ASN A 67 -13.55 -0.59 -4.74
N ILE A 68 -14.24 -1.69 -5.04
CA ILE A 68 -13.92 -2.57 -6.17
C ILE A 68 -14.00 -1.79 -7.49
N VAL A 69 -15.07 -1.02 -7.70
CA VAL A 69 -15.23 -0.19 -8.90
C VAL A 69 -14.08 0.82 -9.02
N TRP A 70 -13.74 1.51 -7.92
CA TRP A 70 -12.62 2.44 -7.89
C TRP A 70 -11.28 1.78 -8.26
N GLN A 71 -11.00 0.61 -7.69
CA GLN A 71 -9.79 -0.16 -7.99
C GLN A 71 -9.75 -0.63 -9.45
N ILE A 72 -10.86 -1.11 -10.01
CA ILE A 72 -10.95 -1.53 -11.41
C ILE A 72 -10.72 -0.35 -12.35
N VAL A 73 -11.37 0.80 -12.11
CA VAL A 73 -11.20 2.01 -12.92
C VAL A 73 -9.74 2.45 -12.93
N THR A 74 -9.11 2.45 -11.76
CA THR A 74 -7.69 2.81 -11.63
C THR A 74 -6.80 1.81 -12.35
N ALA A 75 -7.02 0.51 -12.16
CA ALA A 75 -6.23 -0.54 -12.80
C ALA A 75 -6.35 -0.50 -14.33
N VAL A 76 -7.56 -0.31 -14.87
CA VAL A 76 -7.78 -0.19 -16.32
C VAL A 76 -7.12 1.06 -16.88
N ALA A 77 -7.18 2.19 -16.17
CA ALA A 77 -6.53 3.42 -16.62
C ALA A 77 -5.00 3.28 -16.69
N VAL A 78 -4.40 2.60 -15.71
CA VAL A 78 -2.94 2.37 -15.65
C VAL A 78 -2.51 1.30 -16.65
N LEU A 79 -3.13 0.12 -16.63
CA LEU A 79 -2.77 -1.02 -17.48
C LEU A 79 -3.09 -0.79 -18.96
N GLY A 80 -4.12 0.02 -19.26
CA GLY A 80 -4.47 0.41 -20.62
C GLY A 80 -3.55 1.48 -21.23
N GLY A 81 -2.53 1.95 -20.51
CA GLY A 81 -1.61 3.00 -20.97
C GLY A 81 -2.26 4.38 -21.06
N HIS A 82 -3.48 4.56 -20.56
CA HIS A 82 -4.17 5.86 -20.54
C HIS A 82 -3.65 6.79 -19.44
N MET A 83 -2.92 6.25 -18.45
CA MET A 83 -2.38 7.00 -17.33
C MET A 83 -0.99 6.51 -16.95
N GLU A 84 0.01 7.40 -17.06
CA GLU A 84 1.37 7.14 -16.57
C GLU A 84 1.37 6.89 -15.04
N PRO A 85 2.23 5.99 -14.51
CA PRO A 85 2.29 5.65 -13.08
C PRO A 85 2.43 6.86 -12.15
N HIS A 86 3.22 7.87 -12.54
CA HIS A 86 3.39 9.08 -11.73
C HIS A 86 2.12 9.94 -11.64
N LYS A 87 1.25 9.90 -12.67
CA LYS A 87 -0.08 10.55 -12.62
C LYS A 87 -1.06 9.70 -11.83
N ALA A 88 -0.95 8.37 -11.95
CA ALA A 88 -1.75 7.42 -11.20
C ALA A 88 -1.58 7.60 -9.69
N ALA A 89 -0.35 7.84 -9.20
CA ALA A 89 -0.12 8.10 -7.78
C ALA A 89 -0.95 9.29 -7.25
N GLY A 90 -1.01 10.40 -7.99
CA GLY A 90 -1.84 11.55 -7.64
C GLY A 90 -3.34 11.24 -7.68
N PHE A 91 -3.78 10.55 -8.73
CA PHE A 91 -5.17 10.14 -8.90
C PHE A 91 -5.64 9.21 -7.77
N VAL A 92 -4.81 8.26 -7.35
CA VAL A 92 -5.06 7.33 -6.24
C VAL A 92 -5.18 8.07 -4.91
N ILE A 93 -4.30 9.03 -4.62
CA ILE A 93 -4.35 9.80 -3.37
C ILE A 93 -5.66 10.59 -3.29
N TRP A 94 -5.96 11.41 -4.30
CA TRP A 94 -7.14 12.27 -4.27
C TRP A 94 -8.45 11.49 -4.35
N GLY A 95 -8.49 10.43 -5.16
CA GLY A 95 -9.63 9.54 -5.21
C GLY A 95 -9.83 8.76 -3.91
N GLY A 96 -8.74 8.37 -3.23
CA GLY A 96 -8.80 7.77 -1.89
C GLY A 96 -9.37 8.74 -0.84
N VAL A 97 -8.95 10.01 -0.85
CA VAL A 97 -9.52 11.06 0.01
C VAL A 97 -11.03 11.21 -0.25
N ALA A 98 -11.44 11.29 -1.51
CA ALA A 98 -12.85 11.40 -1.88
C ALA A 98 -13.65 10.15 -1.48
N PHE A 99 -13.10 8.96 -1.71
CA PHE A 99 -13.70 7.69 -1.32
C PHE A 99 -13.96 7.64 0.20
N TYR A 100 -12.93 7.89 1.02
CA TYR A 100 -13.10 7.85 2.47
C TYR A 100 -14.02 8.96 3.00
N ALA A 101 -14.07 10.13 2.34
CA ALA A 101 -15.04 11.17 2.68
C ALA A 101 -16.50 10.69 2.43
N VAL A 102 -16.76 10.04 1.29
CA VAL A 102 -18.07 9.45 0.99
C VAL A 102 -18.43 8.35 1.99
N VAL A 103 -17.47 7.46 2.30
CA VAL A 103 -17.69 6.41 3.30
C VAL A 103 -18.04 7.02 4.65
N LEU A 104 -17.27 8.01 5.12
CA LEU A 104 -17.51 8.68 6.39
C LEU A 104 -18.92 9.32 6.43
N MET A 105 -19.32 10.00 5.36
CA MET A 105 -20.66 10.58 5.21
C MET A 105 -21.75 9.51 5.35
N VAL A 106 -21.60 8.37 4.68
CA VAL A 106 -22.60 7.28 4.68
C VAL A 106 -22.66 6.54 6.02
N ILE A 107 -21.54 6.39 6.74
CA ILE A 107 -21.51 5.69 8.04
C ILE A 107 -21.88 6.57 9.23
N THR A 108 -21.85 7.90 9.10
CA THR A 108 -22.08 8.83 10.24
C THR A 108 -23.45 8.60 10.90
N GLY A 109 -24.53 8.49 10.13
CA GLY A 109 -25.87 8.20 10.66
C GLY A 109 -25.93 6.85 11.39
N PRO A 110 -25.52 5.73 10.74
CA PRO A 110 -25.39 4.43 11.40
C PRO A 110 -24.57 4.44 12.69
N LEU A 111 -23.44 5.16 12.74
CA LEU A 111 -22.59 5.26 13.93
C LEU A 111 -23.31 5.96 15.09
N MET A 112 -24.04 7.05 14.81
CA MET A 112 -24.83 7.76 15.83
C MET A 112 -25.94 6.88 16.43
N LEU A 113 -26.52 6.00 15.62
CA LEU A 113 -27.54 5.05 16.05
C LEU A 113 -26.96 3.87 16.84
N LEU A 114 -25.86 3.28 16.35
CA LEU A 114 -25.25 2.10 16.95
C LEU A 114 -24.45 2.40 18.21
N ARG A 115 -23.92 3.63 18.36
CA ARG A 115 -23.11 4.09 19.51
C ARG A 115 -22.00 3.08 19.86
N PRO A 116 -21.05 2.82 18.94
CA PRO A 116 -20.01 1.83 19.17
C PRO A 116 -19.14 2.17 20.38
N ALA A 117 -18.54 1.14 20.96
CA ALA A 117 -17.69 1.31 22.12
C ALA A 117 -16.36 1.97 21.72
N TRP A 118 -16.22 3.26 22.01
CA TRP A 118 -14.97 4.00 21.75
C TRP A 118 -13.83 3.55 22.66
N LEU A 119 -14.15 3.28 23.92
CA LEU A 119 -13.19 2.90 24.96
C LEU A 119 -13.83 1.91 25.93
N LYS A 120 -13.05 0.88 26.32
CA LYS A 120 -13.36 0.00 27.45
C LYS A 120 -12.15 -0.03 28.39
N GLY A 121 -12.32 0.51 29.59
CA GLY A 121 -11.22 0.70 30.55
C GLY A 121 -10.49 2.03 30.35
N ASP A 122 -9.21 2.06 30.68
CA ASP A 122 -8.38 3.26 30.60
C ASP A 122 -7.94 3.60 29.16
N ARG A 123 -7.96 4.90 28.82
CA ARG A 123 -7.66 5.41 27.47
C ARG A 123 -6.21 5.20 27.09
N GLN A 124 -5.29 5.49 28.00
CA GLN A 124 -3.85 5.38 27.71
C GLN A 124 -3.50 3.91 27.51
N THR A 125 -4.00 3.04 28.38
CA THR A 125 -3.79 1.59 28.31
C THR A 125 -4.36 1.00 27.01
N ALA A 126 -5.53 1.45 26.56
CA ALA A 126 -6.12 1.01 25.30
C ALA A 126 -5.30 1.45 24.08
N ALA A 127 -4.85 2.71 24.05
CA ALA A 127 -4.04 3.25 22.97
C ALA A 127 -2.66 2.61 22.90
N VAL A 128 -1.96 2.49 24.04
CA VAL A 128 -0.63 1.87 24.14
C VAL A 128 -0.70 0.41 23.70
N LEU A 129 -1.66 -0.37 24.19
CA LEU A 129 -1.83 -1.75 23.74
C LEU A 129 -2.07 -1.83 22.23
N GLY A 130 -2.88 -0.92 21.68
CA GLY A 130 -3.10 -0.86 20.24
C GLY A 130 -1.79 -0.64 19.48
N VAL A 131 -1.02 0.38 19.87
CA VAL A 131 0.30 0.70 19.28
C VAL A 131 1.24 -0.50 19.39
N GLU A 132 1.37 -1.13 20.56
CA GLU A 132 2.21 -2.31 20.78
C GLU A 132 1.84 -3.47 19.87
N VAL A 133 0.54 -3.78 19.77
CA VAL A 133 0.05 -4.85 18.89
C VAL A 133 0.32 -4.51 17.42
N GLY A 134 0.11 -3.25 17.02
CA GLY A 134 0.40 -2.79 15.66
C GLY A 134 1.89 -2.90 15.30
N LEU A 135 2.77 -2.43 16.19
CA LEU A 135 4.23 -2.55 16.02
C LEU A 135 4.69 -4.00 15.99
N ALA A 136 4.19 -4.84 16.91
CA ALA A 136 4.56 -6.25 16.99
C ALA A 136 4.12 -7.01 15.73
N ALA A 137 2.90 -6.77 15.24
CA ALA A 137 2.41 -7.37 14.01
C ALA A 137 3.21 -6.91 12.78
N ALA A 138 3.54 -5.61 12.69
CA ALA A 138 4.35 -5.07 11.61
C ALA A 138 5.76 -5.66 11.64
N ALA A 139 6.44 -5.62 12.79
CA ALA A 139 7.77 -6.19 12.98
C ALA A 139 7.81 -7.68 12.64
N PHE A 140 6.82 -8.45 13.09
CA PHE A 140 6.71 -9.87 12.78
C PHE A 140 6.66 -10.11 11.27
N LEU A 141 5.81 -9.40 10.53
CA LEU A 141 5.71 -9.57 9.08
C LEU A 141 6.95 -9.10 8.33
N ILE A 142 7.52 -7.96 8.73
CA ILE A 142 8.74 -7.42 8.13
C ILE A 142 9.88 -8.42 8.30
N ILE A 143 10.08 -8.94 9.51
CA ILE A 143 11.11 -9.94 9.81
C ILE A 143 10.83 -11.23 9.04
N LEU A 144 9.60 -11.73 9.04
CA LEU A 144 9.22 -12.96 8.34
C LEU A 144 9.55 -12.87 6.84
N PHE A 145 9.13 -11.78 6.18
CA PHE A 145 9.39 -11.60 4.75
C PHE A 145 10.86 -11.39 4.43
N TRP A 146 11.57 -10.66 5.30
CA TRP A 146 13.00 -10.47 5.10
C TRP A 146 13.75 -11.79 5.26
N VAL A 147 13.42 -12.60 6.27
CA VAL A 147 14.01 -13.93 6.45
C VAL A 147 13.67 -14.85 5.27
N SER A 148 12.45 -14.79 4.74
CA SER A 148 12.03 -15.68 3.64
C SER A 148 12.61 -15.30 2.27
N SER A 149 12.88 -14.01 2.02
CA SER A 149 13.26 -13.52 0.69
C SER A 149 14.68 -12.92 0.62
N GLY A 150 15.32 -12.68 1.77
CA GLY A 150 16.63 -12.02 1.86
C GLY A 150 16.58 -10.52 1.60
N HIS A 151 15.42 -9.93 1.31
CA HIS A 151 15.23 -8.50 1.09
C HIS A 151 13.87 -8.01 1.61
N PRO A 152 13.68 -6.68 1.79
CA PRO A 152 12.37 -6.14 2.15
C PRO A 152 11.35 -6.35 1.04
N ILE A 153 10.20 -6.93 1.37
CA ILE A 153 9.01 -6.96 0.49
C ILE A 153 8.11 -5.80 0.91
N LEU A 154 7.85 -4.89 -0.03
CA LEU A 154 7.01 -3.72 0.20
C LEU A 154 5.59 -3.97 -0.29
N ASP A 155 4.60 -3.36 0.38
CA ASP A 155 3.25 -3.26 -0.15
C ASP A 155 3.28 -2.53 -1.50
N GLN A 156 2.69 -3.13 -2.53
CA GLN A 156 2.77 -2.62 -3.90
C GLN A 156 2.11 -1.25 -4.04
N GLY A 157 0.99 -1.02 -3.35
CA GLY A 157 0.27 0.25 -3.38
C GLY A 157 1.06 1.36 -2.68
N ALA A 158 1.52 1.11 -1.46
CA ALA A 158 2.37 2.04 -0.72
C ALA A 158 3.67 2.34 -1.48
N ASN A 159 4.32 1.33 -2.05
CA ASN A 159 5.55 1.52 -2.81
C ASN A 159 5.33 2.39 -4.06
N LEU A 160 4.25 2.20 -4.80
CA LEU A 160 3.91 3.07 -5.94
C LEU A 160 3.76 4.54 -5.51
N LEU A 161 3.01 4.78 -4.42
CA LEU A 161 2.74 6.12 -3.92
C LEU A 161 4.01 6.82 -3.40
N VAL A 162 4.90 6.06 -2.76
CA VAL A 162 6.15 6.56 -2.20
C VAL A 162 7.21 6.77 -3.30
N SER A 163 7.37 5.81 -4.21
CA SER A 163 8.45 5.82 -5.21
C SER A 163 8.20 6.80 -6.37
N GLU A 164 6.95 7.04 -6.75
CA GLU A 164 6.59 8.01 -7.80
C GLU A 164 6.14 9.37 -7.23
N GLY A 165 5.99 9.45 -5.90
CA GLY A 165 5.56 10.64 -5.18
C GLY A 165 6.59 11.77 -5.18
N SER A 166 6.13 13.02 -5.18
CA SER A 166 6.93 14.09 -4.59
C SER A 166 6.90 13.93 -3.06
N ILE A 167 7.82 14.55 -2.33
CA ILE A 167 7.83 14.53 -0.85
C ILE A 167 6.43 14.88 -0.29
N VAL A 168 5.77 15.89 -0.87
CA VAL A 168 4.41 16.29 -0.48
C VAL A 168 3.41 15.14 -0.71
N ARG A 169 3.45 14.47 -1.87
CA ARG A 169 2.57 13.31 -2.15
C ARG A 169 2.86 12.14 -1.22
N THR A 170 4.12 11.89 -0.89
CA THR A 170 4.52 10.84 0.07
C THR A 170 3.97 11.13 1.46
N ILE A 171 4.04 12.38 1.92
CA ILE A 171 3.44 12.80 3.20
C ILE A 171 1.93 12.62 3.17
N LEU A 172 1.25 13.06 2.09
CA LEU A 172 -0.20 12.88 1.95
C LEU A 172 -0.60 11.39 1.93
N ALA A 173 0.16 10.56 1.21
CA ALA A 173 -0.05 9.11 1.18
C ALA A 173 0.13 8.49 2.57
N PHE A 174 1.14 8.92 3.34
CA PHE A 174 1.30 8.49 4.73
C PHE A 174 0.08 8.81 5.58
N PHE A 175 -0.41 10.06 5.57
CA PHE A 175 -1.60 10.42 6.34
C PHE A 175 -2.84 9.65 5.89
N LEU A 176 -3.01 9.44 4.58
CA LEU A 176 -4.13 8.69 4.05
C LEU A 176 -4.11 7.23 4.52
N ILE A 177 -2.98 6.54 4.38
CA ILE A 177 -2.85 5.09 4.64
C ILE A 177 -2.69 4.77 6.13
N ALA A 178 -1.97 5.61 6.88
CA ALA A 178 -1.64 5.38 8.28
C ALA A 178 -2.66 6.00 9.24
N MET A 179 -3.51 6.94 8.80
CA MET A 179 -4.47 7.61 9.68
C MET A 179 -5.90 7.58 9.15
N VAL A 180 -6.16 8.16 7.98
CA VAL A 180 -7.53 8.32 7.46
C VAL A 180 -8.17 6.96 7.20
N ALA A 181 -7.50 6.09 6.44
CA ALA A 181 -7.97 4.76 6.10
C ALA A 181 -8.26 3.92 7.35
N PRO A 182 -7.31 3.72 8.29
CA PRO A 182 -7.55 3.00 9.54
C PRO A 182 -8.74 3.54 10.32
N VAL A 183 -8.89 4.85 10.49
CA VAL A 183 -10.02 5.44 11.22
C VAL A 183 -11.34 5.09 10.54
N VAL A 184 -11.48 5.35 9.24
CA VAL A 184 -12.75 5.15 8.53
C VAL A 184 -13.09 3.66 8.41
N GLU A 185 -12.10 2.80 8.17
CA GLU A 185 -12.30 1.36 8.08
C GLU A 185 -12.70 0.75 9.43
N GLU A 186 -12.04 1.14 10.51
CA GLU A 186 -12.44 0.67 11.85
C GLU A 186 -13.85 1.16 12.22
N LEU A 187 -14.21 2.38 11.88
CA LEU A 187 -15.57 2.87 12.07
C LEU A 187 -16.60 2.07 11.25
N LEU A 188 -16.30 1.72 10.01
CA LEU A 188 -17.18 0.92 9.18
C LEU A 188 -17.29 -0.53 9.70
N PHE A 189 -16.18 -1.23 9.81
CA PHE A 189 -16.21 -2.66 10.11
C PHE A 189 -16.49 -2.92 11.59
N ARG A 190 -15.88 -2.18 12.51
CA ARG A 190 -16.05 -2.42 13.95
C ARG A 190 -17.21 -1.59 14.48
N GLY A 191 -17.24 -0.31 14.12
CA GLY A 191 -18.25 0.64 14.57
C GLY A 191 -19.64 0.39 13.99
N VAL A 192 -19.75 -0.08 12.74
CA VAL A 192 -21.04 -0.36 12.09
C VAL A 192 -21.32 -1.87 11.98
N VAL A 193 -20.47 -2.65 11.32
CA VAL A 193 -20.75 -4.07 11.08
C VAL A 193 -20.74 -4.87 12.38
N ALA A 194 -19.62 -4.89 13.12
CA ALA A 194 -19.49 -5.68 14.33
C ALA A 194 -20.49 -5.23 15.41
N GLU A 195 -20.70 -3.93 15.58
CA GLU A 195 -21.68 -3.42 16.55
C GLU A 195 -23.12 -3.75 16.16
N SER A 196 -23.48 -3.73 14.87
CA SER A 196 -24.82 -4.18 14.43
C SER A 196 -25.09 -5.66 14.73
N LEU A 197 -24.03 -6.47 14.81
CA LEU A 197 -24.08 -7.90 15.13
C LEU A 197 -23.82 -8.22 16.60
N ARG A 198 -23.64 -7.22 17.46
CA ARG A 198 -23.27 -7.42 18.88
C ARG A 198 -24.21 -8.41 19.59
N LYS A 199 -25.51 -8.39 19.25
CA LYS A 199 -26.55 -9.25 19.84
C LYS A 199 -26.49 -10.71 19.37
N ASN A 200 -25.84 -10.98 18.23
CA ASN A 200 -25.76 -12.29 17.59
C ASN A 200 -24.65 -13.18 18.16
N ASN A 201 -24.00 -12.77 19.25
CA ASN A 201 -22.79 -13.32 19.88
C ASN A 201 -21.45 -12.80 19.29
N ALA A 202 -20.39 -12.88 20.10
CA ALA A 202 -19.08 -12.33 19.75
C ALA A 202 -18.44 -13.03 18.53
N PRO A 203 -18.41 -14.38 18.44
CA PRO A 203 -17.81 -15.05 17.28
C PRO A 203 -18.42 -14.63 15.93
N VAL A 204 -19.74 -14.49 15.85
CA VAL A 204 -20.41 -14.08 14.60
C VAL A 204 -20.04 -12.64 14.22
N ALA A 205 -20.09 -11.71 15.18
CA ALA A 205 -19.75 -10.32 14.93
C ALA A 205 -18.29 -10.16 14.47
N LEU A 206 -17.35 -10.86 15.14
CA LEU A 206 -15.94 -10.85 14.79
C LEU A 206 -15.67 -11.50 13.45
N GLY A 207 -16.22 -12.68 13.19
CA GLY A 207 -16.03 -13.41 11.94
C GLY A 207 -16.53 -12.64 10.72
N VAL A 208 -17.78 -12.15 10.76
CA VAL A 208 -18.38 -11.40 9.64
C VAL A 208 -17.65 -10.08 9.40
N SER A 209 -17.38 -9.31 10.46
CA SER A 209 -16.65 -8.04 10.33
C SER A 209 -15.26 -8.24 9.71
N SER A 210 -14.55 -9.29 10.13
CA SER A 210 -13.19 -9.57 9.66
C SER A 210 -13.16 -10.06 8.21
N PHE A 211 -14.14 -10.89 7.84
CA PHE A 211 -14.28 -11.36 6.46
C PHE A 211 -14.64 -10.21 5.51
N LEU A 212 -15.55 -9.32 5.89
CA LEU A 212 -15.90 -8.15 5.07
C LEU A 212 -14.73 -7.15 4.95
N PHE A 213 -13.94 -6.98 6.02
CA PHE A 213 -12.69 -6.23 5.94
C PHE A 213 -11.72 -6.83 4.91
N ALA A 214 -11.58 -8.16 4.90
CA ALA A 214 -10.75 -8.85 3.93
C ALA A 214 -11.26 -8.73 2.49
N LEU A 215 -12.57 -8.79 2.30
CA LEU A 215 -13.21 -8.63 1.00
C LEU A 215 -12.99 -7.22 0.42
N ALA A 216 -12.87 -6.20 1.28
CA ALA A 216 -12.54 -4.85 0.82
C ALA A 216 -11.13 -4.74 0.22
N HIS A 217 -10.19 -5.61 0.61
CA HIS A 217 -8.79 -5.51 0.23
C HIS A 217 -8.41 -6.38 -0.99
N LEU A 218 -9.21 -7.38 -1.37
CA LEU A 218 -9.14 -8.21 -2.60
C LEU A 218 -7.85 -9.02 -2.90
N HIS A 219 -6.69 -8.61 -2.41
CA HIS A 219 -5.40 -9.23 -2.77
C HIS A 219 -5.12 -10.51 -1.97
N SER A 220 -5.62 -10.63 -0.74
CA SER A 220 -5.43 -11.84 0.08
C SER A 220 -6.51 -11.99 1.16
N LEU A 221 -7.54 -12.78 0.87
CA LEU A 221 -8.63 -13.01 1.84
C LEU A 221 -8.12 -13.59 3.16
N ARG A 222 -7.15 -14.50 3.14
CA ARG A 222 -6.62 -15.14 4.35
C ARG A 222 -5.89 -14.13 5.24
N TYR A 223 -4.93 -13.40 4.65
CA TYR A 223 -4.12 -12.41 5.35
C TYR A 223 -5.00 -11.34 6.00
N TYR A 224 -5.88 -10.71 5.22
CA TYR A 224 -6.73 -9.64 5.73
C TYR A 224 -7.83 -10.13 6.68
N THR A 225 -8.27 -11.40 6.59
CA THR A 225 -9.20 -11.95 7.59
C THR A 225 -8.51 -12.09 8.94
N ILE A 226 -7.23 -12.51 8.97
CA ILE A 226 -6.45 -12.61 10.21
C ILE A 226 -6.22 -11.22 10.82
N CYS A 227 -5.78 -10.24 10.02
CA CYS A 227 -5.69 -8.84 10.47
C CYS A 227 -7.05 -8.35 10.99
N GLY A 228 -8.11 -8.67 10.23
CA GLY A 228 -9.49 -8.38 10.57
C GLY A 228 -9.87 -8.85 11.98
N LEU A 229 -9.52 -10.10 12.29
CA LEU A 229 -9.81 -10.77 13.56
C LEU A 229 -9.02 -10.15 14.72
N VAL A 230 -7.72 -9.89 14.54
CA VAL A 230 -6.88 -9.25 15.57
C VAL A 230 -7.46 -7.89 15.97
N LEU A 231 -7.79 -7.06 14.98
CA LEU A 231 -8.43 -5.76 15.17
C LEU A 231 -9.83 -5.90 15.78
N GLY A 232 -10.63 -6.86 15.32
CA GLY A 232 -11.94 -7.15 15.89
C GLY A 232 -11.87 -7.54 17.37
N ILE A 233 -10.90 -8.37 17.76
CA ILE A 233 -10.67 -8.76 19.16
C ILE A 233 -10.28 -7.54 19.99
N LEU A 234 -9.35 -6.71 19.50
CA LEU A 234 -8.99 -5.45 20.17
C LEU A 234 -10.19 -4.54 20.38
N TYR A 235 -11.02 -4.34 19.34
CA TYR A 235 -12.28 -3.62 19.46
C TYR A 235 -13.20 -4.22 20.53
N TRP A 236 -13.39 -5.54 20.51
CA TRP A 236 -14.29 -6.22 21.43
C TRP A 236 -13.88 -6.04 22.89
N HIS A 237 -12.58 -6.03 23.18
CA HIS A 237 -12.06 -5.95 24.54
C HIS A 237 -11.73 -4.54 25.02
N ARG A 238 -11.27 -3.64 24.13
CA ARG A 238 -10.74 -2.31 24.50
C ARG A 238 -11.40 -1.13 23.78
N GLY A 239 -12.22 -1.39 22.77
CA GLY A 239 -12.95 -0.37 22.01
C GLY A 239 -12.21 0.13 20.77
N LEU A 240 -12.83 1.07 20.04
CA LEU A 240 -12.34 1.59 18.76
C LEU A 240 -10.94 2.19 18.87
N TRP A 241 -10.62 2.91 19.96
CA TRP A 241 -9.30 3.54 20.09
C TRP A 241 -8.15 2.54 20.00
N ALA A 242 -8.28 1.37 20.63
CA ALA A 242 -7.25 0.33 20.57
C ALA A 242 -7.13 -0.26 19.17
N SER A 243 -8.25 -0.52 18.51
CA SER A 243 -8.27 -1.08 17.15
C SER A 243 -7.70 -0.11 16.12
N ILE A 244 -8.13 1.16 16.18
CA ILE A 244 -7.62 2.24 15.32
C ILE A 244 -6.12 2.42 15.54
N ALA A 245 -5.65 2.48 16.80
CA ALA A 245 -4.24 2.63 17.09
C ALA A 245 -3.40 1.46 16.55
N ALA A 246 -3.87 0.22 16.70
CA ALA A 246 -3.19 -0.96 16.14
C ALA A 246 -3.13 -0.93 14.62
N HIS A 247 -4.26 -0.65 13.96
CA HIS A 247 -4.34 -0.60 12.51
C HIS A 247 -3.49 0.55 11.95
N ALA A 248 -3.60 1.75 12.52
CA ALA A 248 -2.82 2.93 12.14
C ALA A 248 -1.32 2.70 12.28
N THR A 249 -0.90 2.12 13.40
CA THR A 249 0.52 1.85 13.67
C THR A 249 1.06 0.77 12.75
N PHE A 250 0.29 -0.28 12.50
CA PHE A 250 0.64 -1.35 11.57
C PHE A 250 0.85 -0.79 10.15
N ASN A 251 -0.13 -0.08 9.61
CA ASN A 251 -0.05 0.53 8.28
C ASN A 251 1.08 1.57 8.20
N GLY A 252 1.18 2.44 9.21
CA GLY A 252 2.23 3.45 9.29
C GLY A 252 3.62 2.85 9.27
N SER A 253 3.84 1.73 9.98
CA SER A 253 5.13 1.03 9.98
C SER A 253 5.50 0.49 8.60
N LEU A 254 4.53 -0.06 7.86
CA LEU A 254 4.76 -0.55 6.49
C LEU A 254 5.05 0.59 5.51
N VAL A 255 4.36 1.73 5.64
CA VAL A 255 4.63 2.91 4.82
C VAL A 255 6.00 3.51 5.15
N VAL A 256 6.37 3.58 6.43
CA VAL A 256 7.71 4.04 6.84
C VAL A 256 8.80 3.13 6.26
N LEU A 257 8.62 1.81 6.31
CA LEU A 257 9.54 0.89 5.66
C LEU A 257 9.65 1.17 4.15
N ALA A 258 8.53 1.38 3.46
CA ALA A 258 8.54 1.73 2.04
C ALA A 258 9.30 3.04 1.77
N VAL A 259 9.14 4.06 2.61
CA VAL A 259 9.89 5.32 2.53
C VAL A 259 11.39 5.09 2.75
N VAL A 260 11.77 4.34 3.77
CA VAL A 260 13.18 4.05 4.09
C VAL A 260 13.85 3.26 2.96
N VAL A 261 13.15 2.30 2.37
CA VAL A 261 13.67 1.51 1.24
C VAL A 261 13.74 2.34 -0.04
N ALA A 262 12.69 3.11 -0.35
CA ALA A 262 12.64 3.97 -1.54
C ALA A 262 13.69 5.10 -1.48
N LEU A 263 13.87 5.74 -0.32
CA LEU A 263 14.83 6.84 -0.15
C LEU A 263 16.20 6.36 0.34
N GLY A 264 16.41 5.05 0.40
CA GLY A 264 17.65 4.45 0.86
C GLY A 264 18.85 4.81 -0.02
N PRO A 265 20.07 4.85 0.53
CA PRO A 265 21.27 5.18 -0.22
C PRO A 265 21.56 4.15 -1.31
N ALA A 266 22.20 4.59 -2.39
CA ALA A 266 22.61 3.68 -3.46
C ALA A 266 23.65 2.66 -2.97
N ARG A 267 23.33 1.38 -3.13
CA ARG A 267 24.20 0.24 -2.83
C ARG A 267 24.86 -0.30 -4.09
N THR A 268 26.03 -0.90 -3.94
CA THR A 268 26.70 -1.59 -5.04
C THR A 268 26.04 -2.94 -5.30
N VAL A 269 25.67 -3.21 -6.54
CA VAL A 269 25.25 -4.52 -7.03
C VAL A 269 26.35 -5.01 -7.97
N SER A 270 26.81 -6.25 -7.78
CA SER A 270 27.87 -6.82 -8.59
C SER A 270 27.58 -8.28 -8.93
N ASN A 271 27.80 -8.65 -10.19
CA ASN A 271 27.78 -10.04 -10.65
C ASN A 271 28.64 -10.18 -11.92
N GLY A 272 29.29 -11.32 -12.11
CA GLY A 272 30.08 -11.60 -13.33
C GLY A 272 31.17 -10.57 -13.66
N GLY A 273 31.75 -9.91 -12.64
CA GLY A 273 32.73 -8.83 -12.81
C GLY A 273 32.15 -7.48 -13.26
N VAL A 274 30.83 -7.40 -13.48
CA VAL A 274 30.09 -6.15 -13.64
C VAL A 274 29.69 -5.64 -12.26
N SER A 275 29.83 -4.34 -12.02
CA SER A 275 29.29 -3.69 -10.82
C SER A 275 28.65 -2.35 -11.15
N LEU A 276 27.64 -1.95 -10.39
CA LEU A 276 26.97 -0.66 -10.52
C LEU A 276 26.37 -0.25 -9.17
N ARG A 277 25.98 1.02 -9.01
CA ARG A 277 25.29 1.52 -7.82
C ARG A 277 23.84 1.84 -8.15
N ALA A 278 22.91 1.28 -7.37
CA ALA A 278 21.48 1.53 -7.50
C ALA A 278 20.83 1.71 -6.12
N HIS A 279 19.74 2.48 -6.05
CA HIS A 279 19.01 2.72 -4.81
C HIS A 279 18.42 1.45 -4.20
N THR A 280 18.09 1.49 -2.91
CA THR A 280 17.76 0.27 -2.14
C THR A 280 16.51 -0.45 -2.66
N ASP A 281 15.60 0.26 -3.29
CA ASP A 281 14.40 -0.28 -3.91
C ASP A 281 14.60 -0.91 -5.30
N TRP A 282 15.77 -0.75 -5.92
CA TRP A 282 16.14 -1.55 -7.09
C TRP A 282 16.49 -2.96 -6.65
N GLN A 283 15.64 -3.92 -6.98
CA GLN A 283 15.79 -5.32 -6.59
C GLN A 283 16.42 -6.13 -7.71
N VAL A 284 17.15 -7.20 -7.39
CA VAL A 284 17.69 -8.11 -8.41
C VAL A 284 16.53 -8.77 -9.15
N ASN A 285 16.59 -8.73 -10.48
CA ASN A 285 15.63 -9.39 -11.35
C ASN A 285 16.20 -10.75 -11.77
N SER A 286 15.92 -11.78 -10.98
CA SER A 286 16.43 -13.14 -11.22
C SER A 286 15.98 -13.69 -12.57
N VAL A 287 14.75 -13.37 -13.01
CA VAL A 287 14.21 -13.84 -14.30
C VAL A 287 15.10 -13.38 -15.45
N LEU A 288 15.46 -12.10 -15.51
CA LEU A 288 16.34 -11.60 -16.58
C LEU A 288 17.77 -12.15 -16.46
N GLN A 289 18.26 -12.40 -15.24
CA GLN A 289 19.57 -13.03 -15.05
C GLN A 289 19.59 -14.48 -15.56
N ASP A 290 18.53 -15.24 -15.29
CA ASP A 290 18.37 -16.61 -15.77
C ASP A 290 18.30 -16.67 -17.31
N HIS A 291 17.88 -15.58 -17.96
CA HIS A 291 17.85 -15.43 -19.42
C HIS A 291 19.12 -14.77 -20.00
N GLY A 292 20.23 -14.74 -19.25
CA GLY A 292 21.55 -14.37 -19.77
C GLY A 292 22.03 -12.95 -19.44
N ALA A 293 21.25 -12.16 -18.70
CA ALA A 293 21.74 -10.88 -18.19
C ALA A 293 22.79 -11.10 -17.09
N THR A 294 23.94 -10.45 -17.20
CA THR A 294 25.00 -10.50 -16.17
C THR A 294 24.54 -9.81 -14.89
N VAL A 295 23.96 -8.61 -15.01
CA VAL A 295 23.28 -7.91 -13.92
C VAL A 295 21.90 -7.52 -14.42
N ALA A 296 20.86 -7.79 -13.65
CA ALA A 296 19.53 -7.28 -13.96
C ALA A 296 18.85 -6.80 -12.69
N LEU A 297 18.25 -5.62 -12.77
CA LEU A 297 17.55 -4.96 -11.68
C LEU A 297 16.13 -4.59 -12.11
N ARG A 298 15.19 -4.73 -11.20
CA ARG A 298 13.82 -4.20 -11.29
C ARG A 298 13.70 -3.01 -10.35
N GLY A 299 13.32 -1.87 -10.89
CA GLY A 299 13.14 -0.63 -10.16
C GLY A 299 11.67 -0.24 -9.96
N PRO A 300 11.42 1.03 -9.57
CA PRO A 300 10.08 1.59 -9.41
C PRO A 300 9.18 1.41 -10.63
N SER A 301 7.88 1.26 -10.39
CA SER A 301 6.82 1.06 -11.42
C SER A 301 7.10 -0.04 -12.45
N GLY A 302 7.91 -1.05 -12.10
CA GLY A 302 8.26 -2.12 -13.04
C GLY A 302 9.32 -1.73 -14.07
N SER A 303 9.99 -0.59 -13.90
CA SER A 303 11.23 -0.29 -14.62
C SER A 303 12.25 -1.40 -14.45
N TYR A 304 13.16 -1.53 -15.41
CA TYR A 304 14.29 -2.43 -15.27
C TYR A 304 15.55 -1.86 -15.90
N PHE A 305 16.68 -2.37 -15.40
CA PHE A 305 18.02 -2.10 -15.89
C PHE A 305 18.75 -3.43 -16.00
N ALA A 306 19.18 -3.82 -17.19
CA ALA A 306 19.91 -5.05 -17.43
C ALA A 306 21.23 -4.77 -18.16
N VAL A 307 22.23 -5.60 -17.85
CA VAL A 307 23.54 -5.60 -18.52
C VAL A 307 23.73 -6.99 -19.11
N VAL A 308 23.78 -7.06 -20.43
CA VAL A 308 23.92 -8.30 -21.20
C VAL A 308 25.30 -8.35 -21.82
N ARG A 309 25.87 -9.56 -21.88
CA ARG A 309 27.18 -9.81 -22.46
C ARG A 309 27.00 -10.53 -23.80
N ASN A 310 27.33 -9.86 -24.89
CA ASN A 310 27.29 -10.43 -26.23
C ASN A 310 28.71 -10.61 -26.79
N SER A 311 28.98 -11.74 -27.44
CA SER A 311 30.26 -11.98 -28.13
C SER A 311 30.25 -11.31 -29.51
N LEU A 312 31.34 -10.66 -29.91
CA LEU A 312 31.47 -10.09 -31.26
C LEU A 312 31.83 -11.21 -32.27
N PRO A 313 31.06 -11.41 -33.36
CA PRO A 313 31.27 -12.51 -34.31
C PRO A 313 32.70 -12.60 -34.86
N ASP A 314 33.30 -11.45 -35.19
CA ASP A 314 34.63 -11.38 -35.81
C ASP A 314 35.74 -10.93 -34.85
N GLY A 315 35.44 -10.80 -33.55
CA GLY A 315 36.35 -10.26 -32.53
C GLY A 315 36.78 -8.80 -32.75
N ARG A 316 36.26 -8.12 -33.79
CA ARG A 316 36.55 -6.72 -34.12
C ARG A 316 35.51 -5.80 -33.53
N SER A 317 35.96 -4.73 -32.87
CA SER A 317 35.06 -3.70 -32.36
C SER A 317 34.35 -2.99 -33.53
N PRO A 318 33.03 -2.79 -33.48
CA PRO A 318 32.28 -2.14 -34.54
C PRO A 318 32.65 -0.65 -34.66
N ASN A 319 32.57 -0.10 -35.88
CA ASN A 319 32.63 1.34 -36.07
C ASN A 319 31.35 1.97 -35.49
N LEU A 320 31.48 2.77 -34.44
CA LEU A 320 30.36 3.31 -33.68
C LEU A 320 29.48 4.25 -34.51
N ASP A 321 30.06 5.04 -35.42
CA ASP A 321 29.30 5.96 -36.28
C ASP A 321 28.47 5.19 -37.31
N ARG A 322 29.01 4.10 -37.87
CA ARG A 322 28.25 3.19 -38.74
C ARG A 322 27.16 2.46 -37.98
N LEU A 323 27.43 2.01 -36.76
CA LEU A 323 26.43 1.35 -35.92
C LEU A 323 25.28 2.31 -35.57
N ALA A 324 25.59 3.55 -35.16
CA ALA A 324 24.58 4.58 -34.91
C ALA A 324 23.76 4.89 -36.17
N SER A 325 24.41 4.97 -37.33
CA SER A 325 23.72 5.20 -38.61
C SER A 325 22.79 4.03 -38.97
N ALA A 326 23.24 2.79 -38.81
CA ALA A 326 22.46 1.59 -39.10
C ALA A 326 21.24 1.44 -38.16
N LEU A 327 21.39 1.81 -36.89
CA LEU A 327 20.30 1.86 -35.92
C LEU A 327 19.26 2.92 -36.30
N ASN A 328 19.70 4.10 -36.71
CA ASN A 328 18.80 5.16 -37.18
C ASN A 328 18.09 4.82 -38.50
N SER A 329 18.68 3.98 -39.35
CA SER A 329 18.07 3.51 -40.59
C SER A 329 17.16 2.29 -40.42
N GLY A 330 16.94 1.81 -39.19
CA GLY A 330 16.12 0.63 -38.92
C GLY A 330 16.75 -0.70 -39.37
N GLY A 331 18.07 -0.73 -39.58
CA GLY A 331 18.79 -1.92 -40.05
C GLY A 331 19.04 -2.99 -38.99
N VAL A 332 18.61 -2.76 -37.74
CA VAL A 332 18.79 -3.69 -36.63
C VAL A 332 17.41 -4.14 -36.13
N PRO A 333 17.08 -5.44 -36.19
CA PRO A 333 15.82 -5.95 -35.67
C PRO A 333 15.78 -5.78 -34.15
N MET A 334 14.63 -5.35 -33.63
CA MET A 334 14.38 -5.20 -32.19
C MET A 334 13.47 -6.32 -31.69
N PRO A 335 13.54 -6.70 -30.40
CA PRO A 335 12.62 -7.66 -29.82
C PRO A 335 11.16 -7.21 -29.92
N ASP A 336 10.23 -8.16 -29.83
CA ASP A 336 8.79 -7.86 -29.86
C ASP A 336 8.40 -6.87 -28.76
N GLY A 337 7.65 -5.84 -29.14
CA GLY A 337 7.22 -4.77 -28.22
C GLY A 337 8.23 -3.63 -28.02
N TRP A 338 9.41 -3.72 -28.64
CA TRP A 338 10.41 -2.65 -28.66
C TRP A 338 10.35 -1.88 -29.98
N LYS A 339 10.43 -0.56 -29.89
CA LYS A 339 10.48 0.32 -31.06
C LYS A 339 11.61 1.32 -30.89
N VAL A 340 12.44 1.46 -31.92
CA VAL A 340 13.49 2.49 -31.95
C VAL A 340 12.84 3.86 -32.04
N THR A 341 13.26 4.80 -31.18
CA THR A 341 12.94 6.22 -31.36
C THR A 341 13.71 6.74 -32.57
N PRO A 342 13.05 7.25 -33.61
CA PRO A 342 13.72 7.69 -34.83
C PRO A 342 14.80 8.74 -34.56
N SER A 343 15.94 8.62 -35.24
CA SER A 343 17.08 9.56 -35.14
C SER A 343 17.66 9.74 -33.73
N SER A 344 17.39 8.81 -32.81
CA SER A 344 17.87 8.90 -31.42
C SER A 344 19.24 8.25 -31.21
N ALA A 345 19.71 7.41 -32.15
CA ALA A 345 20.97 6.71 -32.00
C ALA A 345 22.16 7.67 -32.16
N LYS A 346 23.03 7.73 -31.15
CA LYS A 346 24.18 8.62 -31.10
C LYS A 346 25.37 7.99 -30.39
N VAL A 347 26.57 8.39 -30.77
CA VAL A 347 27.80 7.98 -30.06
C VAL A 347 27.92 8.76 -28.76
N VAL A 348 28.09 8.06 -27.65
CA VAL A 348 28.20 8.62 -26.30
C VAL A 348 29.47 8.10 -25.65
N THR A 349 30.10 8.93 -24.82
CA THR A 349 31.25 8.53 -23.99
C THR A 349 30.76 8.29 -22.56
N TYR A 350 30.86 7.05 -22.10
CA TYR A 350 30.57 6.64 -20.72
C TYR A 350 31.89 6.48 -19.94
N PRO A 351 31.84 6.45 -18.60
CA PRO A 351 33.01 6.09 -17.78
C PRO A 351 33.59 4.71 -18.13
N THR A 352 32.77 3.81 -18.66
CA THR A 352 33.15 2.44 -19.09
C THR A 352 33.74 2.38 -20.50
N GLY A 353 33.65 3.45 -21.29
CA GLY A 353 34.13 3.50 -22.66
C GLY A 353 33.19 4.26 -23.61
N ARG A 354 33.60 4.37 -24.89
CA ARG A 354 32.74 4.91 -25.95
C ARG A 354 31.76 3.84 -26.42
N GLY A 355 30.51 4.22 -26.61
CA GLY A 355 29.46 3.34 -27.09
C GLY A 355 28.43 4.07 -27.94
N VAL A 356 27.42 3.34 -28.41
CA VAL A 356 26.24 3.91 -29.07
C VAL A 356 25.06 3.81 -28.12
N GLN A 357 24.39 4.93 -27.90
CA GLN A 357 23.13 4.99 -27.16
C GLN A 357 21.98 5.15 -28.15
N ILE A 358 20.86 4.47 -27.92
CA ILE A 358 19.64 4.61 -28.69
C ILE A 358 18.43 4.73 -27.77
N GLY A 359 17.53 5.66 -28.11
CA GLY A 359 16.23 5.76 -27.45
C GLY A 359 15.29 4.70 -28.00
N VAL A 360 14.58 4.03 -27.11
CA VAL A 360 13.58 3.02 -27.46
C VAL A 360 12.27 3.29 -26.75
N THR A 361 11.20 2.73 -27.29
CA THR A 361 9.91 2.62 -26.62
C THR A 361 9.64 1.14 -26.37
N VAL A 362 9.47 0.76 -25.11
CA VAL A 362 9.24 -0.61 -24.65
C VAL A 362 7.86 -0.66 -24.03
N HIS A 363 6.94 -1.43 -24.63
CA HIS A 363 5.55 -1.52 -24.18
C HIS A 363 4.86 -0.16 -23.97
N GLY A 364 5.17 0.83 -24.82
CA GLY A 364 4.60 2.17 -24.75
C GLY A 364 5.35 3.17 -23.86
N HIS A 365 6.36 2.72 -23.10
CA HIS A 365 7.15 3.59 -22.23
C HIS A 365 8.55 3.85 -22.76
N ALA A 366 9.14 4.99 -22.41
CA ALA A 366 10.49 5.35 -22.83
C ALA A 366 11.54 4.39 -22.25
N GLY A 367 12.63 4.19 -22.98
CA GLY A 367 13.77 3.40 -22.57
C GLY A 367 15.01 3.79 -23.35
N VAL A 368 16.14 3.21 -22.97
CA VAL A 368 17.45 3.44 -23.56
C VAL A 368 18.15 2.09 -23.70
N VAL A 369 18.71 1.82 -24.87
CA VAL A 369 19.71 0.76 -25.05
C VAL A 369 21.05 1.42 -25.27
N ALA A 370 22.08 0.97 -24.56
CA ALA A 370 23.45 1.41 -24.76
C ALA A 370 24.35 0.21 -25.08
N VAL A 371 25.12 0.34 -26.16
CA VAL A 371 25.99 -0.71 -26.66
C VAL A 371 27.44 -0.24 -26.57
N ILE A 372 28.25 -0.92 -25.76
CA ILE A 372 29.61 -0.53 -25.40
C ILE A 372 30.57 -1.67 -25.76
N PRO A 373 31.30 -1.58 -26.89
CA PRO A 373 32.29 -2.58 -27.23
C PRO A 373 33.53 -2.45 -26.33
N ARG A 374 34.05 -3.59 -25.87
CA ARG A 374 35.26 -3.69 -25.08
C ARG A 374 36.01 -4.97 -25.43
N GLY A 375 37.11 -4.84 -26.17
CA GLY A 375 37.84 -5.98 -26.71
C GLY A 375 36.97 -6.79 -27.67
N ASN A 376 36.85 -8.10 -27.42
CA ASN A 376 36.01 -9.04 -28.18
C ASN A 376 34.57 -9.16 -27.65
N VAL A 377 34.19 -8.33 -26.67
CA VAL A 377 32.85 -8.35 -26.06
C VAL A 377 32.09 -7.08 -26.41
N LEU A 378 30.81 -7.24 -26.71
CA LEU A 378 29.83 -6.18 -26.84
C LEU A 378 28.95 -6.18 -25.58
N TRP A 379 29.09 -5.16 -24.74
CA TRP A 379 28.23 -4.99 -23.57
C TRP A 379 26.99 -4.22 -23.96
N GLU A 380 25.83 -4.81 -23.75
CA GLU A 380 24.53 -4.20 -23.97
C GLU A 380 23.92 -3.83 -22.63
N VAL A 381 23.41 -2.61 -22.52
CA VAL A 381 22.75 -2.08 -21.33
C VAL A 381 21.33 -1.70 -21.72
N ASP A 382 20.37 -2.42 -21.18
CA ASP A 382 18.95 -2.25 -21.44
C ASP A 382 18.29 -1.54 -20.28
N PHE A 383 17.68 -0.38 -20.55
CA PHE A 383 16.92 0.36 -19.57
C PHE A 383 15.52 0.64 -20.11
N ALA A 384 14.49 0.24 -19.35
CA ALA A 384 13.12 0.65 -19.61
C ALA A 384 12.55 1.36 -18.38
N THR A 385 11.93 2.51 -18.59
CA THR A 385 11.38 3.34 -17.50
C THR A 385 10.11 2.74 -16.88
N GLY A 386 9.36 1.91 -17.61
CA GLY A 386 8.04 1.45 -17.18
C GLY A 386 7.06 2.59 -16.82
N GLY A 387 7.28 3.80 -17.36
CA GLY A 387 6.50 5.00 -17.02
C GLY A 387 6.90 5.67 -15.68
N SER A 388 7.95 5.17 -15.03
CA SER A 388 8.51 5.76 -13.81
C SER A 388 9.30 7.02 -14.11
N GLY A 389 8.82 8.16 -13.61
CA GLY A 389 9.58 9.41 -13.68
C GLY A 389 10.79 9.39 -12.76
N ARG A 390 10.78 8.56 -11.70
CA ARG A 390 11.92 8.38 -10.81
C ARG A 390 13.02 7.56 -11.46
N ALA A 391 12.70 6.43 -12.08
CA ALA A 391 13.69 5.60 -12.76
C ALA A 391 14.42 6.38 -13.86
N GLU A 392 13.69 7.22 -14.61
CA GLU A 392 14.29 8.11 -15.61
C GLU A 392 15.33 9.07 -15.03
N ARG A 393 15.07 9.65 -13.84
CA ARG A 393 16.03 10.53 -13.14
C ARG A 393 17.22 9.77 -12.56
N GLU A 394 17.05 8.52 -12.16
CA GLU A 394 18.09 7.70 -11.54
C GLU A 394 19.01 7.04 -12.57
N TYR A 395 18.51 6.77 -13.79
CA TYR A 395 19.26 6.10 -14.86
C TYR A 395 20.66 6.70 -15.11
N PRO A 396 20.86 8.02 -15.25
CA PRO A 396 22.19 8.58 -15.48
C PRO A 396 23.18 8.26 -14.35
N SER A 397 22.72 8.24 -13.10
CA SER A 397 23.58 7.90 -11.95
C SER A 397 23.95 6.42 -11.95
N ILE A 398 22.99 5.54 -12.24
CA ILE A 398 23.23 4.09 -12.36
C ILE A 398 24.25 3.84 -13.47
N MET A 399 24.02 4.42 -14.66
CA MET A 399 24.90 4.28 -15.83
C MET A 399 26.32 4.81 -15.57
N ASN A 400 26.46 5.97 -14.91
CA ASN A 400 27.77 6.53 -14.57
C ASN A 400 28.56 5.71 -13.54
N SER A 401 27.85 4.96 -12.69
CA SER A 401 28.47 4.08 -11.70
C SER A 401 28.81 2.69 -12.23
N LEU A 402 28.38 2.37 -13.45
CA LEU A 402 28.64 1.08 -14.09
C LEU A 402 30.14 0.88 -14.25
N SER A 403 30.59 -0.31 -13.88
CA SER A 403 31.94 -0.81 -14.08
C SER A 403 31.82 -2.15 -14.78
N LEU A 404 32.49 -2.27 -15.92
CA LEU A 404 32.57 -3.50 -16.69
C LEU A 404 33.92 -4.19 -16.41
N PRO A 405 34.00 -5.53 -16.52
CA PRO A 405 35.25 -6.27 -16.38
C PRO A 405 36.35 -5.69 -17.27
N ARG A 406 37.59 -5.69 -16.77
CA ARG A 406 38.75 -5.45 -17.62
C ARG A 406 38.83 -6.58 -18.64
N THR A 407 39.09 -6.25 -19.90
CA THR A 407 39.42 -7.24 -20.93
C THR A 407 40.72 -7.93 -20.50
N ALA A 408 40.71 -9.26 -20.46
CA ALA A 408 41.91 -10.07 -20.28
C ALA A 408 42.86 -9.90 -21.47
#